data_AF-A0A821ETH1-F1
#
_entry.id   AF-A0A821ETH1-F1
#
_cell.length_a   1.000
_cell.length_b   1.000
_cell.length_c   1.000
_cell.angle_alpha   90.00
_cell.angle_beta   90.00
_cell.angle_gamma   90.00
#
_symmetry.space_group_name_H-M   'P 1'
#
loop_
_entity.id
_entity.type
_entity.pdbx_description
1 polymer ?
#
loop_
_entity_poly.entity_id
_entity_poly.type
_entity_poly.pdbx_seq_one_letter_code
_entity_poly.pdbx_strand_id
1 'polypeptide(L)'
;MYRKPTHTGLYLLWDSNQSRRYKLGLIKTLVIRIYRLCSTKEIINNELDLLRKTLTNNGYPPHIIKRGITEGEILIKTMSQTKKAEDKNKNVIFFTIKYYGQESIIFTSRINKL
;
A
#
# COMPACT_ATOMS: atom_id res chain seq x y z
N MET A 1 5.01 -12.62 -6.50
CA MET A 1 5.53 -11.90 -5.32
C MET A 1 6.43 -12.84 -4.52
N TYR A 2 7.66 -12.46 -4.20
CA TYR A 2 8.56 -13.34 -3.43
C TYR A 2 8.09 -13.52 -1.98
N ARG A 3 8.12 -14.76 -1.49
CA ARG A 3 7.80 -15.16 -0.11
C ARG A 3 9.01 -15.85 0.49
N LYS A 4 9.30 -15.58 1.76
CA LYS A 4 10.35 -16.28 2.49
C LYS A 4 9.95 -17.74 2.72
N PRO A 5 10.89 -18.68 2.86
CA PRO A 5 10.59 -20.08 3.16
C PRO A 5 9.75 -20.27 4.43
N THR A 6 9.85 -19.36 5.40
CA THR A 6 9.10 -19.36 6.65
C THR A 6 7.68 -18.79 6.53
N HIS A 7 7.23 -18.37 5.34
CA HIS A 7 5.92 -17.79 5.17
C HIS A 7 4.81 -18.85 5.18
N THR A 8 4.07 -18.91 6.30
CA THR A 8 3.00 -19.90 6.51
C THR A 8 1.65 -19.52 5.90
N GLY A 9 1.48 -18.26 5.47
CA GLY A 9 0.16 -17.75 5.03
C GLY A 9 -0.85 -17.55 6.17
N LEU A 10 -0.41 -17.61 7.43
CA LEU A 10 -1.27 -17.31 8.57
C LEU A 10 -1.44 -15.80 8.72
N TYR A 11 -2.69 -15.35 8.72
CA TYR A 11 -3.11 -13.99 9.01
C TYR A 11 -4.02 -13.98 10.24
N LEU A 12 -4.64 -12.84 10.54
CA LEU A 12 -5.66 -12.76 11.57
C LEU A 12 -6.85 -13.65 11.22
N LEU A 13 -7.12 -14.65 12.05
CA LEU A 13 -8.28 -15.51 11.90
C LEU A 13 -9.58 -14.71 11.97
N TRP A 14 -10.58 -15.14 11.19
CA TRP A 14 -11.89 -14.51 11.19
C TRP A 14 -12.59 -14.55 12.55
N ASP A 15 -12.38 -15.61 13.32
CA ASP A 15 -13.03 -15.82 14.63
C ASP A 15 -12.24 -15.26 15.81
N SER A 16 -11.07 -14.64 15.56
CA SER A 16 -10.31 -13.95 16.60
C SER A 16 -11.12 -12.80 17.22
N ASN A 17 -10.86 -12.45 18.49
CA ASN A 17 -11.51 -11.32 19.18
C ASN A 17 -11.05 -9.93 18.66
N GLN A 18 -10.44 -9.86 17.48
CA GLN A 18 -10.02 -8.61 16.87
C GLN A 18 -11.20 -7.95 16.13
N SER A 19 -11.22 -6.61 16.19
CA SER A 19 -12.24 -5.80 15.54
C SER A 19 -12.41 -6.14 14.06
N ARG A 20 -13.66 -6.15 13.58
CA ARG A 20 -13.98 -6.40 12.17
C ARG A 20 -13.33 -5.37 11.25
N ARG A 21 -13.22 -4.11 11.69
CA ARG A 21 -12.56 -3.04 10.95
C ARG A 21 -11.11 -3.37 10.63
N TYR A 22 -10.36 -3.93 11.58
CA TYR A 22 -8.98 -4.32 11.37
C TYR A 22 -8.87 -5.47 10.35
N LYS A 23 -9.73 -6.48 10.46
CA LYS A 23 -9.80 -7.61 9.51
C LYS A 23 -10.11 -7.17 8.08
N LEU A 24 -11.04 -6.22 7.92
CA LEU A 24 -11.34 -5.61 6.61
C LEU A 24 -10.16 -4.77 6.09
N GLY A 25 -9.51 -4.02 6.97
CA GLY A 25 -8.30 -3.25 6.65
C GLY A 25 -7.13 -4.14 6.21
N LEU A 26 -7.00 -5.33 6.78
CA LEU A 26 -6.01 -6.33 6.39
C LEU A 26 -6.19 -6.74 4.92
N ILE A 27 -7.42 -7.08 4.50
CA ILE A 27 -7.70 -7.45 3.11
C ILE A 27 -7.31 -6.31 2.16
N LYS A 28 -7.73 -5.08 2.46
CA LYS A 28 -7.39 -3.90 1.65
C LYS A 28 -5.89 -3.70 1.52
N THR A 29 -5.18 -3.79 2.64
CA THR A 29 -3.72 -3.63 2.68
C THR A 29 -3.00 -4.68 1.83
N LEU A 30 -3.44 -5.95 1.89
CA LEU A 30 -2.87 -7.03 1.08
C LEU A 30 -3.11 -6.80 -0.41
N VAL A 31 -4.30 -6.37 -0.80
CA VAL A 31 -4.65 -6.03 -2.19
C VAL A 31 -3.78 -4.87 -2.69
N ILE A 32 -3.72 -3.77 -1.93
CA ILE A 32 -2.85 -2.62 -2.23
C ILE A 32 -1.40 -3.06 -2.42
N ARG A 33 -0.91 -3.95 -1.55
CA ARG A 33 0.45 -4.48 -1.65
C ARG A 33 0.66 -5.29 -2.94
N ILE A 34 -0.30 -6.13 -3.34
CA ILE A 34 -0.20 -6.94 -4.58
C ILE A 34 -0.02 -6.01 -5.79
N TYR A 35 -0.90 -5.01 -5.95
CA TYR A 35 -0.84 -4.08 -7.08
C TYR A 35 0.40 -3.18 -7.08
N ARG A 36 0.97 -2.88 -5.90
CA ARG A 36 2.19 -2.07 -5.81
C ARG A 36 3.46 -2.87 -6.11
N LEU A 37 3.46 -4.17 -5.85
CA LEU A 37 4.65 -5.02 -6.02
C LEU A 37 4.68 -5.76 -7.35
N CYS A 38 3.53 -6.09 -7.93
CA CYS A 38 3.45 -6.88 -9.15
C CYS A 38 3.33 -5.97 -10.37
N SER A 39 4.16 -6.22 -11.38
CA SER A 39 4.20 -5.38 -12.59
C SER A 39 3.22 -5.82 -13.67
N THR A 40 2.92 -7.11 -13.78
CA THR A 40 2.06 -7.66 -14.85
C THR A 40 0.70 -8.08 -14.31
N LYS A 41 -0.33 -7.94 -15.16
CA LYS A 41 -1.72 -8.27 -14.81
C LYS A 41 -1.92 -9.76 -14.50
N GLU A 42 -1.21 -10.64 -15.19
CA GLU A 42 -1.24 -12.09 -14.95
C GLU A 42 -0.74 -12.44 -13.55
N ILE A 43 0.40 -11.87 -13.14
CA ILE A 43 0.95 -12.09 -11.80
C ILE A 43 0.00 -11.53 -10.75
N ILE A 44 -0.61 -10.36 -11.00
CA ILE A 44 -1.62 -9.77 -10.09
C ILE A 44 -2.80 -10.74 -9.91
N ASN A 45 -3.36 -11.28 -10.99
CA ASN A 45 -4.49 -12.20 -10.92
C ASN A 45 -4.12 -13.47 -10.13
N ASN A 46 -2.97 -14.06 -10.42
CA ASN A 46 -2.46 -15.24 -9.70
C ASN A 46 -2.30 -14.96 -8.20
N GLU A 47 -1.78 -13.79 -7.83
CA GLU A 47 -1.62 -13.38 -6.43
C GLU A 47 -2.96 -13.08 -5.74
N LEU A 48 -3.93 -12.50 -6.45
CA LEU A 48 -5.28 -12.29 -5.93
C LEU A 48 -6.01 -13.62 -5.68
N ASP A 49 -5.84 -14.61 -6.55
CA ASP A 49 -6.40 -15.94 -6.35
C ASP A 49 -5.75 -16.68 -5.18
N LEU A 50 -4.43 -16.54 -5.04
CA LEU A 50 -3.74 -17.06 -3.87
C LEU A 50 -4.19 -16.35 -2.58
N LEU A 51 -4.38 -15.03 -2.62
CA LEU A 51 -4.92 -14.27 -1.49
C LEU A 51 -6.32 -14.76 -1.10
N ARG A 52 -7.20 -15.02 -2.09
CA ARG A 52 -8.54 -15.59 -1.84
C ARG A 52 -8.43 -16.92 -1.11
N LYS A 53 -7.61 -17.86 -1.61
CA LYS A 53 -7.39 -19.17 -0.96
C LYS A 53 -6.87 -19.01 0.46
N THR A 54 -5.87 -18.16 0.67
CA THR A 54 -5.30 -17.92 1.99
C THR A 54 -6.32 -17.33 2.96
N LEU A 55 -7.12 -16.35 2.55
CA LEU A 55 -8.16 -15.76 3.40
C LEU A 55 -9.27 -16.76 3.74
N THR A 56 -9.68 -17.60 2.78
CA THR A 56 -10.63 -18.71 3.03
C THR A 56 -10.06 -19.67 4.08
N ASN A 57 -8.77 -20.03 4.00
CA ASN A 57 -8.10 -20.88 4.99
C ASN A 57 -8.02 -20.23 6.37
N ASN A 58 -7.99 -18.89 6.44
CA ASN A 58 -8.04 -18.13 7.69
C ASN A 58 -9.49 -17.91 8.21
N GLY A 59 -10.50 -18.56 7.60
CA GLY A 59 -11.89 -18.55 8.04
C GLY A 59 -12.74 -17.38 7.54
N TYR A 60 -12.23 -16.57 6.59
CA TYR A 60 -12.99 -15.40 6.12
C TYR A 60 -14.17 -15.82 5.24
N PRO A 61 -15.38 -15.27 5.46
CA PRO A 61 -16.52 -15.53 4.59
C PRO A 61 -16.28 -15.02 3.15
N PRO A 62 -16.72 -15.75 2.12
CA PRO A 62 -16.41 -15.44 0.72
C PRO A 62 -16.94 -14.08 0.27
N HIS A 63 -18.11 -13.66 0.76
CA HIS A 63 -18.69 -12.36 0.45
C HIS A 63 -17.83 -11.20 0.99
N ILE A 64 -17.17 -11.38 2.14
CA ILE A 64 -16.29 -10.38 2.75
C ILE A 64 -14.98 -10.29 1.98
N ILE A 65 -14.42 -11.43 1.58
CA ILE A 65 -13.22 -11.48 0.74
C ILE A 65 -13.47 -10.73 -0.57
N LYS A 66 -14.57 -11.06 -1.27
CA LYS A 66 -14.93 -10.41 -2.54
C LYS A 66 -15.07 -8.90 -2.36
N ARG A 67 -15.83 -8.46 -1.36
CA ARG A 67 -16.03 -7.05 -1.05
C ARG A 67 -14.71 -6.33 -0.74
N GLY A 68 -13.87 -6.91 0.12
CA GLY A 68 -12.59 -6.32 0.51
C GLY A 68 -11.61 -6.18 -0.65
N ILE A 69 -11.61 -7.14 -1.59
CA ILE A 69 -10.81 -7.06 -2.82
C ILE A 69 -11.30 -5.92 -3.71
N THR A 70 -12.60 -5.84 -3.98
CA THR A 70 -13.17 -4.75 -4.79
C THR A 70 -12.90 -3.38 -4.18
N GLU A 71 -13.06 -3.22 -2.86
CA GLU A 71 -12.75 -1.98 -2.17
C GLU A 71 -11.25 -1.62 -2.29
N GLY A 72 -10.35 -2.61 -2.16
CA GLY A 72 -8.91 -2.41 -2.34
C GLY A 72 -8.54 -1.97 -3.76
N GLU A 73 -9.12 -2.61 -4.79
CA GLU A 73 -8.91 -2.26 -6.19
C GLU A 73 -9.37 -0.84 -6.53
N ILE A 74 -10.52 -0.41 -5.99
CA ILE A 74 -11.03 0.95 -6.17
C ILE A 74 -10.05 1.96 -5.56
N LEU A 75 -9.59 1.72 -4.32
CA LEU A 75 -8.64 2.61 -3.64
C LEU A 75 -7.35 2.81 -4.45
N ILE A 76 -6.80 1.75 -5.03
CA ILE A 76 -5.58 1.81 -5.85
C ILE A 76 -5.82 2.62 -7.12
N LYS A 77 -6.96 2.42 -7.78
CA LYS A 77 -7.33 3.20 -8.97
C LYS A 77 -7.45 4.69 -8.62
N THR A 78 -8.13 5.03 -7.53
CA THR A 78 -8.23 6.43 -7.06
C THR A 78 -6.86 7.02 -6.76
N MET A 79 -5.99 6.31 -6.02
CA MET A 79 -4.63 6.77 -5.72
C MET A 79 -3.80 7.02 -7.00
N SER A 80 -3.97 6.19 -8.02
CA SER A 80 -3.28 6.37 -9.30
C SER A 80 -3.73 7.62 -10.06
N GLN A 81 -5.01 7.99 -9.94
CA GLN A 81 -5.57 9.20 -10.53
C GLN A 81 -5.08 10.45 -9.79
N THR A 82 -5.06 10.42 -8.45
CA THR A 82 -4.54 11.53 -7.64
C THR A 82 -3.05 11.79 -7.93
N LYS A 83 -2.22 10.73 -8.00
CA LYS A 83 -0.80 10.88 -8.38
C LYS A 83 -0.60 11.52 -9.75
N LYS A 84 -1.38 11.09 -10.77
CA LYS A 84 -1.33 11.70 -12.11
C LYS A 84 -1.74 13.17 -12.13
N ALA A 85 -2.60 13.60 -11.19
CA ALA A 85 -2.98 14.99 -11.04
C ALA A 85 -1.91 15.82 -10.29
N GLU A 86 -1.24 15.23 -9.30
CA GLU A 86 -0.17 15.87 -8.52
C GLU A 86 1.15 16.00 -9.31
N ASP A 87 1.56 14.97 -10.06
CA ASP A 87 2.79 14.99 -10.88
C ASP A 87 2.77 16.06 -11.98
N LYS A 88 1.59 16.51 -12.40
CA LYS A 88 1.46 17.58 -13.39
C LYS A 88 1.84 18.96 -12.85
N ASN A 89 2.03 19.12 -11.55
CA ASN A 89 1.96 20.46 -10.93
C ASN A 89 3.14 20.87 -10.05
N LYS A 90 4.29 20.17 -10.00
CA LYS A 90 5.39 20.61 -9.12
C LYS A 90 6.77 20.05 -9.50
N ASN A 91 7.62 20.88 -10.11
CA ASN A 91 9.07 20.68 -10.08
C ASN A 91 9.60 21.10 -8.70
N VAL A 92 9.43 20.24 -7.69
CA VAL A 92 9.99 20.47 -6.35
C VAL A 92 11.37 19.83 -6.29
N ILE A 93 12.40 20.66 -6.10
CA ILE A 93 13.77 20.21 -5.88
C ILE A 93 13.99 20.12 -4.36
N PHE A 94 14.28 18.91 -3.86
CA PHE A 94 14.60 18.70 -2.46
C PHE A 94 16.11 18.80 -2.24
N PHE A 95 16.55 19.75 -1.41
CA PHE A 95 17.94 19.84 -0.95
C PHE A 95 18.05 19.24 0.45
N THR A 96 18.93 18.24 0.60
CA THR A 96 19.29 17.72 1.93
C THR A 96 20.62 18.33 2.35
N ILE A 97 20.59 19.19 3.36
CA ILE A 97 21.80 19.80 3.94
C ILE A 97 21.87 19.49 5.43
N LYS A 98 23.09 19.30 5.94
CA LYS A 98 23.34 19.16 7.38
C LYS A 98 23.36 20.54 8.04
N TYR A 99 22.86 20.61 9.28
CA TYR A 99 22.86 21.84 10.05
C TYR A 99 24.23 22.09 10.68
N TYR A 100 24.86 23.22 10.34
CA TYR A 100 26.18 23.64 10.81
C TYR A 100 26.15 24.96 11.61
N GLY A 101 24.97 25.37 12.08
CA GLY A 101 24.78 26.62 12.84
C GLY A 101 24.10 27.73 12.04
N GLN A 102 24.36 28.98 12.41
CA GLN A 102 23.68 30.16 11.83
C GLN A 102 23.89 30.29 10.32
N GLU A 103 25.06 29.89 9.82
CA GLU A 103 25.37 29.87 8.39
C GLU A 103 24.40 29.01 7.57
N SER A 104 23.94 27.87 8.12
CA SER A 104 22.95 27.02 7.46
C SER A 104 21.58 27.70 7.36
N ILE A 105 21.23 28.54 8.34
CA ILE A 105 19.97 29.30 8.35
C ILE A 105 20.02 30.41 7.29
N ILE A 106 21.13 31.16 7.26
CA ILE A 106 21.37 32.20 6.26
C ILE A 106 21.32 31.60 4.85
N PHE A 107 22.01 30.48 4.63
CA PHE A 107 22.02 29.78 3.35
C PHE A 107 20.61 29.31 2.93
N THR A 108 19.84 28.72 3.84
CA THR A 108 18.45 28.29 3.56
C THR A 108 17.57 29.48 3.19
N SER A 109 17.72 30.62 3.87
CA SER A 109 16.97 31.84 3.56
C SER A 109 17.31 32.43 2.18
N ARG A 110 18.53 32.21 1.69
CA ARG A 110 18.97 32.62 0.35
C ARG A 110 18.43 31.71 -0.74
N ILE A 111 18.44 30.39 -0.50
CA ILE A 111 17.86 29.41 -1.44
C ILE A 111 16.36 29.66 -1.65
N ASN A 112 15.62 29.97 -0.59
CA ASN A 112 14.18 30.21 -0.70
C ASN A 112 13.81 31.52 -1.42
N LYS A 113 14.78 32.41 -1.67
CA LYS A 113 14.56 33.65 -2.44
C LYS A 113 14.86 33.50 -3.94
N LEU A 114 15.56 32.44 -4.34
CA LEU A 114 15.83 32.08 -5.73
C LEU A 114 14.59 31.43 -6.36
#